data_AF-A0A810E197-F1
#
_entry.id   AF-A0A810E197-F1
#
_cell.length_a   1.000
_cell.length_b   1.000
_cell.length_c   1.000
_cell.angle_alpha   90.00
_cell.angle_beta   90.00
_cell.angle_gamma   90.00
#
_symmetry.space_group_name_H-M   'P 1'
#
loop_
_entity.id
_entity.type
_entity.pdbx_description
1 polymer ?
#
loop_
_entity_poly.entity_id
_entity_poly.type
_entity_poly.pdbx_seq_one_letter_code
_entity_poly.pdbx_strand_id
1 'polypeptide(L)'
;MEGEIIVLSIFFMILVILGLVSTQKGYSVRLDLSIKPEWIPFDTEKPQNPNIKIAESQNTNIILQQVWNKGNDIYFNFHTTFDLNYNNGKFLYNMLINDDGTYTTKGSPEDFQLTDLHGSQIQIGQTGYGPGSDFSFGIDPSEYERIRNGFNVSYSGMILYEYSRK
;
A
#
# COMPACT_ATOMS: atom_id res chain seq x y z
N MET A 1 -6.29 28.87 -10.67
CA MET A 1 -6.80 27.56 -10.21
C MET A 1 -7.00 26.72 -11.45
N GLU A 2 -5.94 26.11 -11.94
CA GLU A 2 -5.98 25.17 -13.07
C GLU A 2 -4.93 24.11 -12.74
N GLY A 3 -5.37 22.87 -12.57
CA GLY A 3 -4.47 21.77 -12.18
C GLY A 3 -5.16 20.49 -11.70
N GLU A 4 -6.49 20.43 -11.68
CA GLU A 4 -7.24 19.34 -11.06
C GLU A 4 -8.10 18.52 -12.06
N ILE A 5 -7.62 18.27 -13.28
CA ILE A 5 -8.33 17.35 -14.21
C ILE A 5 -7.35 16.57 -15.10
N ILE A 6 -6.27 16.00 -14.55
CA ILE A 6 -5.45 14.98 -15.26
C ILE A 6 -4.94 13.93 -14.27
N VAL A 7 -5.82 13.37 -13.44
CA VAL A 7 -5.59 12.05 -12.84
C VAL A 7 -6.86 11.23 -13.02
N LEU A 8 -7.38 11.20 -14.25
CA LEU A 8 -8.24 10.10 -14.67
C LEU A 8 -7.36 8.85 -14.68
N SER A 9 -7.51 8.12 -13.58
CA SER A 9 -6.77 6.95 -13.12
C SER A 9 -6.32 6.01 -14.24
N ILE A 10 -5.00 5.92 -14.41
CA ILE A 10 -4.31 4.96 -15.30
C ILE A 10 -4.81 3.53 -15.04
N PHE A 11 -5.18 3.16 -13.81
CA PHE A 11 -5.61 1.81 -13.46
C PHE A 11 -6.99 1.43 -14.00
N PHE A 12 -8.00 2.31 -13.90
CA PHE A 12 -9.30 2.03 -14.52
C PHE A 12 -9.21 2.07 -16.04
N MET A 13 -8.40 2.99 -16.58
CA MET A 13 -8.08 2.99 -18.00
C MET A 13 -7.46 1.66 -18.42
N ILE A 14 -6.59 1.06 -17.59
CA ILE A 14 -6.05 -0.30 -17.82
C ILE A 14 -7.16 -1.36 -17.77
N LEU A 15 -8.03 -1.37 -16.76
CA LEU A 15 -9.14 -2.34 -16.71
C LEU A 15 -10.06 -2.25 -17.94
N VAL A 16 -10.41 -1.03 -18.36
CA VAL A 16 -11.25 -0.78 -19.53
C VAL A 16 -10.54 -1.11 -20.83
N ILE A 17 -9.28 -0.70 -21.01
CA ILE A 17 -8.46 -1.03 -22.20
C ILE A 17 -8.28 -2.54 -22.31
N LEU A 18 -8.13 -3.25 -21.19
CA LEU A 18 -7.98 -4.71 -21.15
C LEU A 18 -9.32 -5.46 -21.24
N GLY A 19 -10.47 -4.76 -21.32
CA GLY A 19 -11.78 -5.39 -21.44
C GLY A 19 -12.21 -6.18 -20.19
N LEU A 20 -11.73 -5.79 -19.01
CA LEU A 20 -11.97 -6.48 -17.75
C LEU A 20 -13.23 -5.98 -17.06
N VAL A 21 -14.03 -6.90 -16.53
CA VAL A 21 -15.11 -6.64 -15.55
C VAL A 21 -14.59 -7.04 -14.18
N SER A 22 -14.79 -6.18 -13.18
CA SER A 22 -14.38 -6.44 -11.79
C SER A 22 -15.61 -6.55 -10.88
N THR A 23 -15.53 -7.39 -9.84
CA THR A 23 -16.58 -7.53 -8.83
C THR A 23 -15.97 -7.69 -7.44
N GLN A 24 -16.39 -6.85 -6.49
CA GLN A 24 -15.99 -6.93 -5.09
C GLN A 24 -16.53 -8.21 -4.43
N LYS A 25 -15.69 -8.93 -3.67
CA LYS A 25 -16.09 -10.17 -2.97
C LYS A 25 -16.39 -10.03 -1.48
N GLY A 26 -16.30 -8.81 -0.94
CA GLY A 26 -16.97 -8.46 0.32
C GLY A 26 -16.18 -8.61 1.62
N TYR A 27 -14.89 -8.99 1.58
CA TYR A 27 -14.06 -9.05 2.81
C TYR A 27 -12.71 -8.36 2.63
N SER A 28 -12.29 -7.67 3.69
CA SER A 28 -10.92 -7.15 3.81
C SER A 28 -9.92 -8.29 3.92
N VAL A 29 -8.82 -8.19 3.20
CA VAL A 29 -7.69 -9.13 3.25
C VAL A 29 -6.57 -8.48 4.05
N ARG A 30 -6.02 -9.22 5.01
CA ARG A 30 -4.86 -8.78 5.77
C ARG A 30 -3.58 -9.14 5.01
N LEU A 31 -2.64 -8.20 4.96
CA LEU A 31 -1.28 -8.37 4.48
C LEU A 31 -0.33 -8.26 5.67
N ASP A 32 0.52 -9.27 5.85
CA ASP A 32 1.60 -9.25 6.84
C ASP A 32 2.92 -9.01 6.12
N LEU A 33 3.62 -7.93 6.51
CA LEU A 33 4.84 -7.44 5.89
C LEU A 33 5.94 -7.33 6.96
N SER A 34 7.17 -7.69 6.61
CA SER A 34 8.34 -7.52 7.49
C SER A 34 9.29 -6.48 6.92
N ILE A 35 9.62 -5.46 7.72
CA ILE A 35 10.59 -4.41 7.38
C ILE A 35 11.92 -4.77 8.02
N LYS A 36 12.98 -4.83 7.20
CA LYS A 36 14.32 -5.15 7.66
C LYS A 36 15.07 -3.91 8.13
N PRO A 37 15.98 -4.04 9.12
CA PRO A 37 16.73 -2.91 9.67
C PRO A 37 17.56 -2.18 8.61
N GLU A 38 18.17 -2.90 7.66
CA GLU A 38 18.99 -2.31 6.60
C GLU A 38 18.21 -1.43 5.61
N TRP A 39 16.88 -1.43 5.67
CA TRP A 39 16.02 -0.57 4.84
C TRP A 39 15.66 0.76 5.50
N ILE A 40 16.04 0.95 6.77
CA ILE A 40 15.61 2.10 7.57
C ILE A 40 16.77 3.11 7.66
N PRO A 41 16.64 4.30 7.04
CA PRO A 41 17.73 5.28 6.97
C PRO A 41 17.79 6.16 8.24
N PHE A 42 18.32 5.63 9.34
CA PHE A 42 18.50 6.42 10.56
C PHE A 42 19.54 7.54 10.42
N ASP A 43 20.56 7.33 9.58
CA ASP A 43 21.72 8.23 9.47
C ASP A 43 21.65 9.20 8.29
N THR A 44 20.52 9.28 7.57
CA THR A 44 20.38 10.18 6.43
C THR A 44 18.96 10.67 6.25
N GLU A 45 18.82 11.98 5.98
CA GLU A 45 17.53 12.61 5.64
C GLU A 45 17.19 12.54 4.15
N LYS A 46 17.99 11.81 3.35
CA LYS A 46 17.71 11.64 1.92
C LYS A 46 16.70 10.51 1.72
N PRO A 47 15.71 10.68 0.84
CA PRO A 47 14.82 9.60 0.45
C PRO A 47 15.61 8.41 -0.10
N GLN A 48 15.33 7.21 0.40
CA GLN A 48 15.83 5.95 -0.13
C GLN A 48 14.73 5.30 -0.96
N ASN A 49 15.03 4.87 -2.19
CA ASN A 49 14.06 4.21 -3.06
C ASN A 49 14.45 2.74 -3.28
N PRO A 50 14.26 1.86 -2.28
CA PRO A 50 14.73 0.49 -2.37
C PRO A 50 14.05 -0.31 -3.48
N ASN A 51 12.79 0.00 -3.82
CA ASN A 51 12.00 -0.69 -4.85
C ASN A 51 12.00 -2.22 -4.67
N ILE A 52 11.82 -2.68 -3.43
CA ILE A 52 11.88 -4.10 -3.08
C ILE A 52 10.45 -4.65 -3.04
N LYS A 53 10.20 -5.75 -3.77
CA LYS A 53 8.97 -6.53 -3.59
C LYS A 53 9.03 -7.25 -2.24
N ILE A 54 8.11 -6.89 -1.34
CA ILE A 54 8.08 -7.39 0.04
C ILE A 54 6.97 -8.43 0.26
N ALA A 55 5.94 -8.45 -0.58
CA ALA A 55 4.87 -9.44 -0.54
C ALA A 55 4.21 -9.63 -1.90
N GLU A 56 3.53 -10.76 -2.04
CA GLU A 56 2.67 -11.08 -3.17
C GLU A 56 1.44 -11.83 -2.66
N SER A 57 0.25 -11.46 -3.15
CA SER A 57 -0.99 -12.20 -2.87
C SER A 57 -2.02 -11.89 -3.94
N GLN A 58 -2.75 -12.91 -4.43
CA GLN A 58 -3.84 -12.75 -5.40
C GLN A 58 -3.44 -11.83 -6.58
N ASN A 59 -2.43 -12.19 -7.37
CA ASN A 59 -1.93 -11.38 -8.51
C ASN A 59 -1.60 -9.90 -8.17
N THR A 60 -1.31 -9.62 -6.90
CA THR A 60 -1.01 -8.27 -6.40
C THR A 60 0.36 -8.30 -5.75
N ASN A 61 1.27 -7.46 -6.22
CA ASN A 61 2.62 -7.31 -5.69
C ASN A 61 2.66 -6.05 -4.81
N ILE A 62 3.26 -6.18 -3.63
CA ILE A 62 3.51 -5.06 -2.72
C ILE A 62 4.99 -4.73 -2.75
N ILE A 63 5.30 -3.48 -3.07
CA ILE A 63 6.66 -2.99 -3.26
C ILE A 63 6.92 -1.91 -2.22
N LEU A 64 7.95 -2.07 -1.38
CA LEU A 64 8.50 -0.97 -0.62
C LEU A 64 9.22 -0.05 -1.60
N GLN A 65 8.54 1.01 -2.02
CA GLN A 65 9.01 1.90 -3.06
C GLN A 65 10.01 2.92 -2.50
N GLN A 66 9.68 3.49 -1.34
CA GLN A 66 10.49 4.52 -0.70
C GLN A 66 10.46 4.43 0.83
N VAL A 67 11.60 4.70 1.46
CA VAL A 67 11.72 4.99 2.89
C VAL A 67 12.41 6.34 3.04
N TRP A 68 11.83 7.26 3.79
CA TRP A 68 12.36 8.61 3.95
C TRP A 68 12.30 9.07 5.40
N ASN A 69 13.46 9.18 6.02
CA ASN A 69 13.63 9.89 7.28
C ASN A 69 13.64 11.39 6.99
N LYS A 70 12.64 12.13 7.48
CA LYS A 70 12.55 13.59 7.32
C LYS A 70 13.05 14.36 8.55
N GLY A 71 13.70 13.66 9.48
CA GLY A 71 14.09 14.18 10.79
C GLY A 71 12.93 14.22 11.79
N ASN A 72 11.73 14.57 11.35
CA ASN A 72 10.53 14.59 12.18
C ASN A 72 9.76 13.27 12.21
N ASP A 73 9.84 12.46 11.16
CA ASP A 73 9.22 11.14 11.02
C ASP A 73 10.01 10.31 10.00
N ILE A 74 9.95 8.98 10.09
CA ILE A 74 10.34 8.08 9.00
C ILE A 74 9.09 7.60 8.26
N TYR A 75 8.99 7.96 6.99
CA TYR A 75 7.89 7.56 6.11
C TYR A 75 8.24 6.29 5.33
N PHE A 76 7.30 5.35 5.29
CA PHE A 76 7.35 4.12 4.49
C PHE A 76 6.25 4.19 3.42
N ASN A 77 6.65 4.21 2.15
CA ASN A 77 5.75 4.29 1.01
C ASN A 77 5.74 2.97 0.25
N PHE A 78 4.54 2.41 0.08
CA PHE A 78 4.32 1.15 -0.62
C PHE A 78 3.58 1.41 -1.92
N HIS A 79 4.12 0.85 -2.99
CA HIS A 79 3.49 0.84 -4.30
C HIS A 79 2.92 -0.55 -4.59
N THR A 80 1.76 -0.59 -5.23
CA THR A 80 1.10 -1.84 -5.61
C THR A 80 1.11 -2.02 -7.13
N THR A 81 1.44 -3.23 -7.60
CA THR A 81 1.30 -3.61 -9.01
C THR A 81 0.47 -4.89 -9.17
N PHE A 82 -0.09 -5.09 -10.36
CA PHE A 82 -1.07 -6.14 -10.62
C PHE A 82 -0.71 -6.98 -11.85
N ASP A 83 -0.75 -8.30 -11.69
CA ASP A 83 -0.49 -9.27 -12.76
C ASP A 83 -1.82 -9.73 -13.39
N LEU A 84 -2.46 -8.84 -14.15
CA LEU A 84 -3.81 -9.05 -14.73
C LEU A 84 -3.81 -9.67 -16.14
N ASN A 85 -2.74 -10.37 -16.50
CA ASN A 85 -2.54 -10.91 -17.86
C ASN A 85 -3.42 -12.14 -18.18
N TYR A 86 -4.22 -12.60 -17.21
CA TYR A 86 -5.09 -13.77 -17.33
C TYR A 86 -6.51 -13.41 -17.80
N ASN A 87 -7.26 -14.41 -18.27
CA ASN A 87 -8.65 -14.24 -18.69
C ASN A 87 -9.60 -14.01 -17.50
N ASN A 88 -9.23 -14.47 -16.31
CA ASN A 88 -9.91 -14.17 -15.06
C ASN A 88 -8.92 -14.32 -13.90
N GLY A 89 -9.26 -13.79 -12.74
CA GLY A 89 -8.43 -13.91 -11.55
C GLY A 89 -8.91 -13.05 -10.41
N LYS A 90 -8.05 -12.87 -9.42
CA LYS A 90 -8.28 -12.05 -8.23
C LYS A 90 -7.20 -10.99 -8.11
N PHE A 91 -7.52 -9.87 -7.49
CA PHE A 91 -6.57 -8.84 -7.08
C PHE A 91 -7.00 -8.13 -5.79
N LEU A 92 -6.04 -7.53 -5.11
CA LEU A 92 -6.25 -6.79 -3.87
C LEU A 92 -6.17 -5.29 -4.16
N TYR A 93 -7.19 -4.54 -3.76
CA TYR A 93 -7.24 -3.10 -4.03
C TYR A 93 -7.77 -2.37 -2.79
N ASN A 94 -7.13 -1.29 -2.36
CA ASN A 94 -7.49 -0.56 -1.13
C ASN A 94 -8.54 0.56 -1.33
N MET A 95 -9.14 0.65 -2.52
CA MET A 95 -10.21 1.59 -2.81
C MET A 95 -11.48 0.85 -3.23
N LEU A 96 -12.63 1.50 -3.03
CA LEU A 96 -13.91 1.06 -3.58
C LEU A 96 -14.00 1.49 -5.04
N ILE A 97 -14.35 0.57 -5.95
CA ILE A 97 -14.64 0.90 -7.35
C ILE A 97 -16.15 1.11 -7.47
N ASN A 98 -16.56 2.32 -7.83
CA ASN A 98 -17.97 2.69 -7.99
C ASN A 98 -18.50 2.28 -9.37
N ASP A 99 -19.83 2.17 -9.51
CA ASP A 99 -20.49 1.77 -10.76
C ASP A 99 -20.21 2.73 -11.93
N ASP A 100 -19.91 4.00 -11.63
CA ASP A 100 -19.55 5.03 -12.61
C ASP A 100 -18.06 5.03 -13.00
N GLY A 101 -17.27 4.07 -12.48
CA GLY A 101 -15.84 3.94 -12.73
C GLY A 101 -14.96 4.87 -11.90
N THR A 102 -15.54 5.68 -11.01
CA THR A 102 -14.79 6.44 -10.01
C THR A 102 -14.36 5.52 -8.86
N TYR A 103 -13.52 6.05 -7.97
CA TYR A 103 -13.09 5.31 -6.79
C TYR A 103 -13.23 6.14 -5.52
N THR A 104 -13.45 5.44 -4.41
CA THR A 104 -13.51 6.04 -3.08
C THR A 104 -12.42 5.45 -2.20
N THR A 105 -11.56 6.31 -1.68
CA THR A 105 -10.55 5.92 -0.69
C THR A 105 -11.24 5.50 0.60
N LYS A 106 -10.98 4.28 1.07
CA LYS A 106 -11.56 3.72 2.31
C LYS A 106 -10.52 3.58 3.44
N GLY A 107 -9.27 3.94 3.19
CA GLY A 107 -8.18 3.73 4.13
C GLY A 107 -8.40 4.44 5.47
N SER A 108 -8.15 3.72 6.56
CA SER A 108 -8.18 4.23 7.93
C SER A 108 -6.84 3.96 8.62
N PRO A 109 -6.32 4.87 9.47
CA PRO A 109 -5.15 4.58 10.29
C PRO A 109 -5.28 3.27 11.09
N GLU A 110 -6.51 2.88 11.46
CA GLU A 110 -6.83 1.63 12.15
C GLU A 110 -6.57 0.37 11.32
N ASP A 111 -6.40 0.51 10.00
CA ASP A 111 -6.02 -0.59 9.11
C ASP A 111 -4.59 -1.07 9.35
N PHE A 112 -3.77 -0.29 10.07
CA PHE A 112 -2.37 -0.61 10.35
C PHE A 112 -2.19 -1.08 11.79
N GLN A 113 -1.48 -2.20 11.93
CA GLN A 113 -0.97 -2.69 13.21
C GLN A 113 0.53 -2.94 13.06
N LEU A 114 1.34 -2.15 13.75
CA LEU A 114 2.79 -2.27 13.73
C LEU A 114 3.26 -2.89 15.05
N THR A 115 4.19 -3.84 14.94
CA THR A 115 4.82 -4.46 16.11
C THR A 115 6.32 -4.59 15.93
N ASP A 116 7.07 -4.41 17.02
CA ASP A 116 8.49 -4.78 17.03
C ASP A 116 8.65 -6.30 16.89
N LEU A 117 9.90 -6.77 16.81
CA LEU A 117 10.19 -8.20 16.69
C LEU A 117 9.82 -9.02 17.94
N HIS A 118 9.50 -8.38 19.06
CA HIS A 118 9.03 -9.00 20.29
C HIS A 118 7.49 -8.98 20.40
N GLY A 119 6.79 -8.39 19.43
CA GLY A 119 5.33 -8.27 19.42
C GLY A 119 4.80 -7.05 20.17
N SER A 120 5.65 -6.14 20.64
CA SER A 120 5.18 -4.90 21.28
C SER A 120 4.67 -3.95 20.21
N GLN A 121 3.52 -3.33 20.47
CA GLN A 121 2.92 -2.37 19.55
C GLN A 121 3.83 -1.14 19.34
N ILE A 122 3.93 -0.71 18.08
CA ILE A 122 4.56 0.54 17.65
C ILE A 122 3.45 1.52 17.29
N GLN A 123 3.57 2.76 17.74
CA GLN A 123 2.62 3.81 17.39
C GLN A 123 2.83 4.28 15.95
N ILE A 124 1.73 4.42 15.21
CA ILE A 124 1.74 4.92 13.84
C ILE A 124 1.48 6.42 13.82
N GLY A 125 2.23 7.12 12.98
CA GLY A 125 2.00 8.54 12.68
C GLY A 125 0.99 8.73 11.55
N GLN A 126 1.30 9.67 10.66
CA GLN A 126 0.45 9.96 9.50
C GLN A 126 0.34 8.77 8.56
N THR A 127 -0.84 8.54 7.99
CA THR A 127 -1.07 7.51 6.95
C THR A 127 -1.49 8.13 5.63
N GLY A 128 -1.12 7.50 4.52
CA GLY A 128 -1.52 7.92 3.18
C GLY A 128 -2.09 6.77 2.37
N TYR A 129 -2.97 7.10 1.42
CA TYR A 129 -3.58 6.16 0.48
C TYR A 129 -3.60 6.81 -0.90
N GLY A 130 -2.94 6.16 -1.86
CA GLY A 130 -2.72 6.70 -3.20
C GLY A 130 -3.47 5.91 -4.27
N PRO A 131 -3.68 6.52 -5.46
CA PRO A 131 -4.26 5.81 -6.61
C PRO A 131 -3.43 4.58 -6.96
N GLY A 132 -4.06 3.52 -7.48
CA GLY A 132 -3.36 2.27 -7.80
C GLY A 132 -3.15 1.32 -6.62
N SER A 133 -3.84 1.56 -5.50
CA SER A 133 -3.69 0.81 -4.25
C SER A 133 -2.38 1.05 -3.50
N ASP A 134 -1.80 2.23 -3.68
CA ASP A 134 -0.65 2.67 -2.91
C ASP A 134 -1.07 3.02 -1.48
N PHE A 135 -0.18 2.81 -0.53
CA PHE A 135 -0.40 3.15 0.87
C PHE A 135 0.90 3.52 1.54
N SER A 136 0.82 4.31 2.61
CA SER A 136 1.98 4.75 3.35
C SER A 136 1.67 5.00 4.82
N PHE A 137 2.73 5.02 5.62
CA PHE A 137 2.67 5.45 7.01
C PHE A 137 3.97 6.11 7.46
N GLY A 138 3.88 6.97 8.47
CA GLY A 138 5.00 7.54 9.21
C GLY A 138 5.19 6.87 10.55
N ILE A 139 6.43 6.89 11.06
CA ILE A 139 6.79 6.51 12.42
C ILE A 139 7.50 7.70 13.08
N ASP A 140 7.04 8.06 14.28
CA ASP A 140 7.56 9.17 15.07
C ASP A 140 8.93 8.81 15.71
N PRO A 141 9.84 9.79 15.89
CA PRO A 141 11.13 9.61 16.54
C PRO A 141 11.10 8.89 17.89
N SER A 142 10.04 9.06 18.67
CA SER A 142 9.86 8.37 19.96
C SER A 142 9.82 6.83 19.84
N GLU A 143 9.50 6.31 18.65
CA GLU A 143 9.41 4.88 18.37
C GLU A 143 10.68 4.31 17.69
N TYR A 144 11.69 5.14 17.36
CA TYR A 144 12.86 4.72 16.57
C TYR A 144 13.67 3.58 17.19
N GLU A 145 13.79 3.54 18.52
CA GLU A 145 14.49 2.44 19.19
C GLU A 145 13.79 1.09 19.00
N ARG A 146 12.45 1.08 18.87
CA ARG A 146 11.67 -0.15 18.66
C ARG A 146 11.83 -0.70 17.25
N ILE A 147 12.05 0.17 16.26
CA ILE A 147 12.20 -0.22 14.85
C ILE A 147 13.65 -0.42 14.42
N ARG A 148 14.63 -0.13 15.29
CA ARG A 148 16.08 -0.19 14.97
C ARG A 148 16.52 -1.57 14.42
N ASN A 149 15.87 -2.64 14.86
CA ASN A 149 16.17 -4.02 14.45
C ASN A 149 15.22 -4.54 13.34
N GLY A 150 14.37 -3.68 12.78
CA GLY A 150 13.25 -4.08 11.93
C GLY A 150 11.96 -4.28 12.74
N PHE A 151 10.85 -4.44 12.03
CA PHE A 151 9.51 -4.52 12.60
C PHE A 151 8.52 -5.19 11.64
N ASN A 152 7.35 -5.55 12.14
CA ASN A 152 6.28 -6.15 11.36
C ASN A 152 5.11 -5.18 11.18
N VAL A 153 4.46 -5.26 10.03
CA VAL A 153 3.27 -4.50 9.65
C VAL A 153 2.16 -5.49 9.29
N SER A 154 1.02 -5.40 9.96
CA SER A 154 -0.23 -6.03 9.53
C SER A 154 -1.13 -4.93 8.96
N TYR A 155 -1.44 -5.00 7.67
CA TYR A 155 -2.32 -4.05 6.98
C TYR A 155 -3.63 -4.71 6.54
N SER A 156 -4.78 -4.19 6.98
CA SER A 156 -6.12 -4.73 6.68
C SER A 156 -6.96 -3.90 5.70
N GLY A 157 -6.38 -2.87 5.08
CA GLY A 157 -7.11 -1.98 4.17
C GLY A 157 -7.38 -2.54 2.78
N MET A 158 -6.89 -3.74 2.45
CA MET A 158 -7.04 -4.34 1.12
C MET A 158 -8.41 -5.01 0.95
N ILE A 159 -9.06 -4.81 -0.19
CA ILE A 159 -10.32 -5.45 -0.56
C ILE A 159 -10.06 -6.46 -1.68
N LEU A 160 -10.64 -7.65 -1.57
CA LEU A 160 -10.57 -8.65 -2.64
C LEU A 160 -11.54 -8.35 -3.77
N TYR A 161 -11.01 -8.25 -4.97
CA TYR A 161 -11.74 -8.18 -6.22
C TYR A 161 -11.49 -9.41 -7.07
N GLU A 162 -12.52 -9.84 -7.81
CA GLU A 162 -12.38 -10.78 -8.92
C GLU A 162 -12.53 -10.04 -10.23
N TYR A 163 -11.78 -10.47 -11.24
CA TYR A 163 -11.90 -9.96 -12.60
C TYR A 163 -12.10 -11.06 -13.63
N SER A 164 -12.71 -10.70 -14.75
CA SER A 164 -12.78 -11.54 -15.96
C SER A 164 -12.74 -10.67 -17.22
N ARG A 165 -12.05 -11.15 -18.27
CA ARG A 165 -12.12 -10.59 -19.61
C ARG A 165 -13.48 -10.89 -20.22
N LYS A 166 -14.04 -9.90 -20.91
CA LYS A 166 -15.20 -10.09 -21.78
C LYS A 166 -14.85 -10.90 -23.03
#